data_AF-A0A7T3REJ1-F1
#
_entry.id   AF-A0A7T3REJ1-F1
#
_cell.length_a   1.000
_cell.length_b   1.000
_cell.length_c   1.000
_cell.angle_alpha   90.00
_cell.angle_beta   90.00
_cell.angle_gamma   90.00
#
_symmetry.space_group_name_H-M   'P 1'
#
loop_
_entity.id
_entity.type
_entity.pdbx_description
1 polymer ?
#
loop_
_entity_poly.entity_id
_entity_poly.type
_entity_poly.pdbx_seq_one_letter_code
_entity_poly.pdbx_strand_id
1 'polypeptide(L)'
;MKFDKSKVFTALNADELKPGDKVYLGDSIAELKYKLENEDYSPSILTIIDIDDWNFSFVTKKDVGNLAYLVERTKRKEFRPYKDCDEMLADFKKRFNANWADYEMPLIWLKQKSKDVCIFMQEFAFGSEKMTYDLPFLFTHYTYLDGTPCGMEA
;
A
#
# COMPACT_ATOMS: atom_id res chain seq x y z
N MET A 1 8.31 16.13 -22.05
CA MET A 1 7.33 16.79 -21.15
C MET A 1 7.86 18.17 -20.74
N LYS A 2 7.01 19.16 -20.41
CA LYS A 2 7.51 20.41 -19.79
C LYS A 2 7.76 20.17 -18.31
N PHE A 3 8.89 20.63 -17.79
CA PHE A 3 9.24 20.54 -16.38
C PHE A 3 8.33 21.44 -15.53
N ASP A 4 7.66 20.86 -14.54
CA ASP A 4 6.77 21.55 -13.62
C ASP A 4 7.34 21.52 -12.20
N LYS A 5 7.75 22.69 -11.70
CA LYS A 5 8.36 22.82 -10.36
C LYS A 5 7.40 22.38 -9.24
N SER A 6 6.08 22.47 -9.44
CA SER A 6 5.10 22.05 -8.43
C SER A 6 5.09 20.54 -8.19
N LYS A 7 5.72 19.76 -9.09
CA LYS A 7 5.87 18.30 -8.97
C LYS A 7 7.19 17.89 -8.32
N VAL A 8 7.99 18.84 -7.84
CA VAL A 8 9.23 18.56 -7.11
C VAL A 8 8.94 18.50 -5.62
N PHE A 9 9.34 17.39 -5.03
CA PHE A 9 9.26 17.13 -3.60
C PHE A 9 10.65 17.12 -2.99
N THR A 10 10.71 17.61 -1.77
CA THR A 10 11.90 17.75 -0.92
C THR A 10 11.56 17.18 0.45
N ALA A 11 12.53 17.17 1.38
CA ALA A 11 12.25 16.80 2.77
C ALA A 11 11.09 17.61 3.41
N LEU A 12 10.84 18.85 2.98
CA LEU A 12 9.82 19.72 3.56
C LEU A 12 8.37 19.34 3.21
N ASN A 13 8.15 18.58 2.13
CA ASN A 13 6.82 18.18 1.65
C ASN A 13 6.79 16.70 1.23
N ALA A 14 7.70 15.90 1.78
CA ALA A 14 7.87 14.49 1.43
C ALA A 14 6.64 13.64 1.84
N ASP A 15 5.90 14.07 2.86
CA ASP A 15 4.67 13.45 3.35
C ASP A 15 3.52 13.45 2.33
N GLU A 16 3.56 14.37 1.36
CA GLU A 16 2.62 14.37 0.25
C GLU A 16 2.88 13.24 -0.76
N LEU A 17 4.10 12.70 -0.83
CA LEU A 17 4.44 11.52 -1.65
C LEU A 17 4.08 10.23 -0.93
N LYS A 18 3.88 9.17 -1.73
CA LYS A 18 3.59 7.84 -1.19
C LYS A 18 4.48 6.78 -1.84
N PRO A 19 4.97 5.79 -1.09
CA PRO A 19 5.50 4.57 -1.69
C PRO A 19 4.53 4.03 -2.74
N GLY A 20 5.04 3.70 -3.93
CA GLY A 20 4.25 3.35 -5.11
C GLY A 20 4.16 4.45 -6.16
N ASP A 21 4.37 5.72 -5.81
CA ASP A 21 4.39 6.82 -6.79
C ASP A 21 5.54 6.61 -7.81
N LYS A 22 5.30 6.95 -9.09
CA LYS A 22 6.36 6.95 -10.11
C LYS A 22 7.07 8.29 -10.10
N VAL A 23 8.38 8.24 -9.86
CA VAL A 23 9.21 9.43 -9.67
C VAL A 23 10.53 9.32 -10.45
N TYR A 24 11.12 10.47 -10.75
CA TYR A 24 12.56 10.59 -10.94
C TYR A 24 13.18 11.09 -9.64
N LEU A 25 14.32 10.50 -9.25
CA LEU A 25 15.11 11.00 -8.12
C LEU A 25 16.31 11.80 -8.62
N GLY A 26 16.86 12.65 -7.76
CA GLY A 26 18.11 13.37 -8.00
C GLY A 26 18.44 14.32 -6.86
N ASP A 27 19.56 15.00 -6.97
CA ASP A 27 20.04 15.95 -5.95
C ASP A 27 19.97 17.40 -6.39
N SER A 28 19.56 17.65 -7.64
CA SER A 28 19.36 18.99 -8.16
C SER A 28 18.18 19.09 -9.13
N ILE A 29 17.61 20.29 -9.23
CA ILE A 29 16.58 20.61 -10.22
C ILE A 29 17.10 20.40 -11.66
N ALA A 30 18.38 20.65 -11.91
CA ALA A 30 18.99 20.46 -13.22
C ALA A 30 19.02 18.98 -13.61
N GLU A 31 19.36 18.09 -12.68
CA GLU A 31 19.35 16.65 -12.89
C GLU A 31 17.94 16.12 -13.15
N LEU A 32 16.94 16.55 -12.36
CA LEU A 32 15.54 16.15 -12.57
C LEU A 32 15.01 16.61 -13.94
N LYS A 33 15.38 17.81 -14.39
CA LYS A 33 15.07 18.29 -15.75
C LYS A 33 15.71 17.42 -16.81
N TYR A 34 17.00 17.12 -16.66
CA TYR A 34 17.72 16.26 -17.59
C TYR A 34 17.06 14.88 -17.69
N LYS A 35 16.75 14.23 -16.55
CA LYS A 35 16.07 12.91 -16.53
C LYS A 35 14.67 12.97 -17.17
N LEU A 36 13.93 14.08 -17.04
CA LEU A 36 12.59 14.23 -17.63
C LEU A 36 12.61 14.48 -19.14
N GLU A 37 13.65 15.14 -19.65
CA GLU A 37 13.80 15.52 -21.05
C GLU A 37 14.48 14.44 -21.91
N ASN A 38 15.24 13.53 -21.28
CA ASN A 38 15.93 12.44 -21.96
C ASN A 38 15.14 11.13 -21.88
N GLU A 39 14.81 10.57 -23.04
CA GLU A 39 14.00 9.34 -23.16
C GLU A 39 14.69 8.08 -22.61
N ASP A 40 16.02 8.10 -22.49
CA ASP A 40 16.81 7.01 -21.91
C ASP A 40 16.52 6.78 -20.42
N TYR A 41 15.90 7.76 -19.75
CA TYR A 41 15.56 7.66 -18.33
C TYR A 41 14.07 7.34 -18.16
N SER A 42 13.80 6.17 -17.58
CA SER A 42 12.46 5.79 -17.15
C SER A 42 12.24 6.13 -15.67
N PRO A 43 11.06 6.65 -15.30
CA PRO A 43 10.75 6.88 -13.89
C PRO A 43 10.68 5.55 -13.13
N SER A 44 11.00 5.59 -11.84
CA SER A 44 11.03 4.43 -10.98
C SER A 44 9.97 4.52 -9.90
N ILE A 45 9.58 3.38 -9.34
CA ILE A 45 8.62 3.31 -8.24
C ILE A 45 9.34 3.70 -6.95
N LEU A 46 8.82 4.74 -6.29
CA LEU A 46 9.26 5.17 -4.98
C LEU A 46 8.96 4.05 -3.96
N THR A 47 9.97 3.62 -3.22
CA THR A 47 9.86 2.51 -2.27
C THR A 47 9.91 2.98 -0.83
N ILE A 48 10.79 3.94 -0.51
CA ILE A 48 10.99 4.44 0.85
C ILE A 48 11.09 5.96 0.80
N ILE A 49 10.52 6.58 1.82
CA ILE A 49 10.69 8.00 2.14
C ILE A 49 11.24 8.01 3.56
N ASP A 50 12.46 8.50 3.71
CA ASP A 50 13.14 8.59 5.01
C ASP A 50 13.78 9.97 5.15
N ILE A 51 13.01 10.92 5.67
CA ILE A 51 13.45 12.32 5.78
C ILE A 51 14.48 12.54 6.89
N ASP A 52 14.63 11.59 7.81
CA ASP A 52 15.57 11.68 8.93
C ASP A 52 16.94 11.05 8.58
N ASP A 53 17.05 10.35 7.44
CA ASP A 53 18.33 9.88 6.91
C ASP A 53 19.20 11.08 6.50
N TRP A 54 20.44 11.10 6.99
CA TRP A 54 21.42 12.14 6.71
C TRP A 54 21.90 12.18 5.25
N ASN A 55 21.68 11.11 4.47
CA ASN A 55 22.21 11.00 3.11
C ASN A 55 21.15 11.22 2.02
N PHE A 56 19.98 10.58 2.12
CA PHE A 56 18.97 10.61 1.06
C PHE A 56 17.54 10.51 1.59
N SER A 57 16.69 11.45 1.19
CA SER A 57 15.28 11.46 1.60
C SER A 57 14.37 10.47 0.85
N PHE A 58 14.75 10.07 -0.37
CA PHE A 58 13.91 9.25 -1.25
C PHE A 58 14.69 8.07 -1.83
N VAL A 59 14.05 6.91 -1.87
CA VAL A 59 14.65 5.67 -2.37
C VAL A 59 13.71 5.00 -3.36
N THR A 60 14.26 4.56 -4.48
CA THR A 60 13.63 3.61 -5.41
C THR A 60 14.48 2.35 -5.49
N LYS A 61 14.03 1.32 -6.22
CA LYS A 61 14.85 0.13 -6.47
C LYS A 61 16.17 0.41 -7.22
N LYS A 62 16.22 1.48 -8.01
CA LYS A 62 17.34 1.77 -8.92
C LYS A 62 18.24 2.91 -8.47
N ASP A 63 17.71 3.82 -7.66
CA ASP A 63 18.31 5.13 -7.41
C ASP A 63 17.88 5.68 -6.04
N VAL A 64 18.65 6.62 -5.53
CA VAL A 64 18.40 7.39 -4.30
C VAL A 64 18.56 8.88 -4.59
N GLY A 65 17.97 9.75 -3.77
CA GLY A 65 18.14 11.19 -3.96
C GLY A 65 17.45 12.04 -2.90
N ASN A 66 17.85 13.30 -2.83
CA ASN A 66 17.28 14.28 -1.90
C ASN A 66 16.07 15.05 -2.46
N LEU A 67 15.84 14.94 -3.77
CA LEU A 67 14.68 15.48 -4.47
C LEU A 67 13.97 14.38 -5.25
N ALA A 68 12.65 14.49 -5.34
CA ALA A 68 11.81 13.62 -6.17
C ALA A 68 10.95 14.44 -7.12
N TYR A 69 10.94 14.12 -8.41
CA TYR A 69 9.99 14.66 -9.39
C TYR A 69 8.88 13.64 -9.64
N LEU A 70 7.64 14.00 -9.30
CA LEU A 70 6.48 13.15 -9.50
C LEU A 70 6.05 13.10 -10.96
N VAL A 71 6.06 11.91 -11.55
CA VAL A 71 5.57 11.66 -12.91
C VAL A 71 4.12 11.18 -12.88
N GLU A 72 3.83 10.20 -12.04
CA GLU A 72 2.50 9.60 -11.91
C GLU A 72 2.24 9.25 -10.44
N ARG A 73 1.10 9.69 -9.91
CA ARG A 73 0.64 9.23 -8.59
C ARG A 73 0.30 7.76 -8.67
N THR A 74 0.66 7.00 -7.65
CA THR A 74 0.04 5.70 -7.42
C THR A 74 -1.46 5.94 -7.33
N LYS A 75 -2.21 5.30 -8.21
CA LYS A 75 -3.66 5.30 -8.08
C LYS A 75 -3.93 4.65 -6.74
N ARG A 76 -4.50 5.41 -5.80
CA ARG A 76 -5.00 4.83 -4.57
C ARG A 76 -5.98 3.77 -5.02
N LYS A 77 -5.62 2.50 -4.83
CA LYS A 77 -6.56 1.40 -5.00
C LYS A 77 -7.66 1.68 -4.00
N GLU A 78 -8.81 2.10 -4.52
CA GLU A 78 -9.99 2.23 -3.69
C GLU A 78 -10.38 0.82 -3.29
N PHE A 79 -10.76 0.64 -2.04
CA PHE A 79 -11.26 -0.65 -1.60
C PHE A 79 -12.67 -0.45 -1.06
N ARG A 80 -13.49 -1.46 -1.29
CA ARG A 80 -14.80 -1.60 -0.67
C ARG A 80 -14.85 -2.85 0.20
N PRO A 81 -15.77 -2.95 1.16
CA PRO A 81 -16.07 -4.22 1.81
C PRO A 81 -16.40 -5.31 0.78
N TYR A 82 -16.16 -6.56 1.15
CA TYR A 82 -16.67 -7.70 0.42
C TYR A 82 -18.19 -7.62 0.33
N LYS A 83 -18.74 -7.98 -0.84
CA LYS A 83 -20.20 -7.95 -1.06
C LYS A 83 -20.92 -9.10 -0.33
N ASP A 84 -20.25 -10.25 -0.21
CA ASP A 84 -20.74 -11.49 0.39
C ASP A 84 -19.57 -12.40 0.81
N CYS A 85 -19.87 -13.50 1.50
CA CYS A 85 -18.87 -14.46 1.95
C CYS A 85 -18.19 -15.17 0.78
N ASP A 86 -18.87 -15.40 -0.33
CA ASP A 86 -18.31 -16.08 -1.51
C ASP A 86 -17.20 -15.24 -2.15
N GLU A 87 -17.39 -13.92 -2.27
CA GLU A 87 -16.36 -12.99 -2.75
C GLU A 87 -15.16 -12.93 -1.81
N MET A 88 -15.41 -12.92 -0.50
CA MET A 88 -14.35 -12.94 0.50
C MET A 88 -13.53 -14.24 0.41
N LEU A 89 -14.18 -15.40 0.32
CA LEU A 89 -13.52 -16.69 0.16
C LEU A 89 -12.73 -16.79 -1.14
N ALA A 90 -13.29 -16.31 -2.26
CA ALA A 90 -12.62 -16.32 -3.56
C ALA A 90 -11.38 -15.41 -3.58
N ASP A 91 -11.48 -14.18 -3.06
CA ASP A 91 -10.32 -13.28 -2.92
C ASP A 91 -9.27 -13.90 -2.01
N PHE A 92 -9.69 -14.47 -0.88
CA PHE A 92 -8.78 -15.11 0.05
C PHE A 92 -7.99 -16.25 -0.62
N LYS A 93 -8.67 -17.20 -1.28
CA LYS A 93 -8.02 -18.32 -1.98
C LYS A 93 -7.00 -17.84 -3.00
N LYS A 94 -7.37 -16.81 -3.78
CA LYS A 94 -6.51 -16.20 -4.78
C LYS A 94 -5.29 -15.51 -4.14
N ARG A 95 -5.51 -14.74 -3.07
CA ARG A 95 -4.49 -13.92 -2.41
C ARG A 95 -3.41 -14.77 -1.73
N PHE A 96 -3.83 -15.84 -1.06
CA PHE A 96 -2.92 -16.69 -0.29
C PHE A 96 -2.54 -17.98 -1.01
N ASN A 97 -2.92 -18.12 -2.30
CA ASN A 97 -2.70 -19.31 -3.12
C ASN A 97 -3.10 -20.60 -2.39
N ALA A 98 -4.23 -20.54 -1.68
CA ALA A 98 -4.67 -21.59 -0.78
C ALA A 98 -5.70 -22.49 -1.47
N ASN A 99 -5.38 -23.78 -1.61
CA ASN A 99 -6.27 -24.81 -2.16
C ASN A 99 -7.04 -25.50 -1.02
N TRP A 100 -7.92 -24.78 -0.34
CA TRP A 100 -8.80 -25.36 0.67
C TRP A 100 -10.14 -25.79 0.10
N ALA A 101 -10.73 -26.81 0.73
CA ALA A 101 -12.06 -27.27 0.39
C ALA A 101 -13.11 -26.17 0.65
N ASP A 102 -14.14 -26.08 -0.19
CA ASP A 102 -15.14 -24.99 -0.18
C ASP A 102 -15.98 -24.90 1.10
N TYR A 103 -15.90 -25.89 1.99
CA TYR A 103 -16.71 -25.98 3.21
C TYR A 103 -15.97 -25.56 4.50
N GLU A 104 -14.70 -25.17 4.43
CA GLU A 104 -13.94 -24.70 5.60
C GLU A 104 -13.69 -23.20 5.51
N MET A 105 -14.12 -22.46 6.55
CA MET A 105 -13.71 -21.07 6.68
C MET A 105 -12.21 -21.00 6.93
N PRO A 106 -11.51 -20.08 6.25
CA PRO A 106 -10.08 -19.94 6.41
C PRO A 106 -9.73 -19.44 7.81
N LEU A 107 -8.70 -20.04 8.41
CA LEU A 107 -8.08 -19.52 9.63
C LEU A 107 -7.17 -18.36 9.25
N ILE A 108 -7.49 -17.13 9.69
CA ILE A 108 -6.82 -15.92 9.22
C ILE A 108 -6.31 -15.10 10.40
N TRP A 109 -5.05 -14.66 10.29
CA TRP A 109 -4.53 -13.59 11.12
C TRP A 109 -4.85 -12.23 10.51
N LEU A 110 -5.49 -11.38 11.29
CA LEU A 110 -5.82 -10.00 10.95
C LEU A 110 -5.07 -9.05 11.86
N LYS A 111 -4.75 -7.86 11.36
CA LYS A 111 -4.19 -6.75 12.13
C LYS A 111 -5.28 -5.70 12.37
N GLN A 112 -5.49 -5.33 13.62
CA GLN A 112 -6.42 -4.24 13.95
C GLN A 112 -5.82 -2.91 13.49
N LYS A 113 -6.62 -2.02 12.90
CA LYS A 113 -6.12 -0.71 12.43
C LYS A 113 -5.85 0.27 13.56
N SER A 114 -6.65 0.21 14.62
CA SER A 114 -6.58 1.17 15.74
C SER A 114 -5.50 0.83 16.77
N LYS A 115 -4.98 -0.41 16.75
CA LYS A 115 -4.05 -0.93 17.75
C LYS A 115 -3.09 -1.87 17.04
N ASP A 116 -1.83 -1.91 17.46
CA ASP A 116 -0.84 -2.86 16.91
C ASP A 116 -1.05 -4.27 17.49
N VAL A 117 -2.26 -4.81 17.31
CA VAL A 117 -2.70 -6.10 17.83
C VAL A 117 -3.13 -6.97 16.65
N CYS A 118 -2.58 -8.18 16.61
CA CYS A 118 -3.00 -9.22 15.68
C CYS A 118 -4.08 -10.10 16.33
N ILE A 119 -5.17 -10.33 15.63
CA ILE A 119 -6.25 -11.22 16.05
C ILE A 119 -6.25 -12.43 15.13
N PHE A 120 -6.32 -13.62 15.73
CA PHE A 120 -6.57 -14.84 15.00
C PHE A 120 -8.07 -15.06 14.90
N MET A 121 -8.63 -14.90 13.69
CA MET A 121 -10.00 -15.33 13.44
C MET A 121 -10.03 -16.85 13.38
N GLN A 122 -10.42 -17.44 14.49
CA GLN A 122 -10.90 -18.80 14.59
C GLN A 122 -12.37 -18.73 15.02
N GLU A 123 -13.16 -19.73 14.63
CA GLU A 123 -14.50 -19.93 15.17
C GLU A 123 -14.39 -20.23 16.68
N PHE A 124 -14.24 -19.21 17.50
CA PHE A 124 -14.17 -19.33 18.96
C PHE A 124 -15.57 -19.15 19.54
N ALA A 125 -16.18 -20.25 19.95
CA ALA A 125 -17.25 -20.23 20.95
C ALA A 125 -16.62 -20.07 22.34
N PHE A 126 -16.57 -18.84 22.87
CA PHE A 126 -16.27 -18.59 24.28
C PHE A 126 -17.60 -18.48 25.02
N GLY A 127 -18.08 -19.57 25.62
CA GLY A 127 -19.43 -19.59 26.20
C GLY A 127 -20.53 -19.41 25.14
N SER A 128 -21.75 -19.09 25.57
CA SER A 128 -22.94 -19.01 24.70
C SER A 128 -22.94 -17.86 23.67
N GLU A 129 -21.90 -17.03 23.63
CA GLU A 129 -21.81 -15.89 22.72
C GLU A 129 -20.80 -16.15 21.60
N LYS A 130 -21.32 -16.33 20.37
CA LYS A 130 -20.52 -16.33 19.15
C LYS A 130 -20.20 -14.88 18.80
N MET A 131 -18.93 -14.48 18.81
CA MET A 131 -18.53 -13.19 18.21
C MET A 131 -18.64 -13.30 16.69
N THR A 132 -19.64 -12.66 16.11
CA THR A 132 -19.83 -12.54 14.66
C THR A 132 -19.33 -11.17 14.20
N TYR A 133 -18.36 -11.15 13.28
CA TYR A 133 -17.94 -9.94 12.59
C TYR A 133 -18.61 -9.89 11.21
N ASP A 134 -19.31 -8.80 10.90
CA ASP A 134 -19.80 -8.59 9.54
C ASP A 134 -18.66 -8.10 8.62
N LEU A 135 -18.83 -8.30 7.31
CA LEU A 135 -17.80 -7.95 6.32
C LEU A 135 -17.47 -6.44 6.30
N PRO A 136 -18.45 -5.52 6.44
CA PRO A 136 -18.15 -4.08 6.61
C PRO A 136 -17.31 -3.76 7.84
N PHE A 137 -17.57 -4.41 8.98
CA PHE A 137 -16.81 -4.23 10.21
C PHE A 137 -15.37 -4.71 10.04
N LEU A 138 -15.17 -5.89 9.43
CA LEU A 138 -13.84 -6.38 9.08
C LEU A 138 -13.09 -5.38 8.20
N PHE A 139 -13.74 -4.92 7.12
CA PHE A 139 -13.16 -3.92 6.22
C PHE A 139 -12.78 -2.62 6.95
N THR A 140 -13.61 -2.17 7.89
CA THR A 140 -13.42 -0.89 8.59
C THR A 140 -12.28 -0.99 9.59
N HIS A 141 -12.22 -2.05 10.38
CA HIS A 141 -11.39 -2.13 11.58
C HIS A 141 -10.13 -2.98 11.43
N TYR A 142 -10.02 -3.77 10.36
CA TYR A 142 -8.93 -4.72 10.18
C TYR A 142 -8.27 -4.64 8.80
N THR A 143 -7.02 -5.07 8.76
CA THR A 143 -6.28 -5.39 7.55
C THR A 143 -5.77 -6.82 7.63
N TYR A 144 -5.38 -7.39 6.49
CA TYR A 144 -4.50 -8.54 6.48
C TYR A 144 -3.12 -8.16 7.09
N LEU A 145 -2.31 -9.17 7.39
CA LEU A 145 -0.96 -8.96 7.94
C LEU A 145 -0.02 -8.20 6.99
N ASP A 146 -0.27 -8.26 5.68
CA ASP A 146 0.45 -7.48 4.67
C ASP A 146 0.01 -6.00 4.60
N GLY A 147 -0.95 -5.59 5.45
CA GLY A 147 -1.49 -4.24 5.52
C GLY A 147 -2.60 -3.95 4.52
N THR A 148 -2.96 -4.89 3.64
CA THR A 148 -4.07 -4.69 2.69
C THR A 148 -5.43 -4.75 3.39
N PRO A 149 -6.43 -3.94 2.96
CA PRO A 149 -7.76 -3.97 3.56
C PRO A 149 -8.44 -5.33 3.43
N CYS A 150 -9.27 -5.70 4.41
CA CYS A 150 -10.18 -6.85 4.32
C CYS A 150 -11.35 -6.54 3.37
N GLY A 151 -11.08 -6.44 2.07
CA GLY A 151 -12.06 -6.07 1.06
C GLY A 151 -11.50 -6.20 -0.36
N MET A 152 -12.30 -5.76 -1.33
CA MET A 152 -11.96 -5.82 -2.75
C MET A 152 -11.56 -4.45 -3.27
N GLU A 153 -10.61 -4.43 -4.19
CA GLU A 153 -10.29 -3.24 -5.00
C GLU A 153 -11.56 -2.86 -5.80
N ALA A 154 -11.98 -1.60 -5.68
CA ALA A 154 -13.20 -1.03 -6.25
C ALA A 154 -12.96 -0.49 -7.67
#